data_AF-A0A6L3F0G7-F1
#
_entry.id   AF-A0A6L3F0G7-F1
#
_cell.length_a   1.000
_cell.length_b   1.000
_cell.length_c   1.000
_cell.angle_alpha   90.00
_cell.angle_beta   90.00
_cell.angle_gamma   90.00
#
_symmetry.space_group_name_H-M   'P 1'
#
loop_
_entity.id
_entity.type
_entity.pdbx_description
1 polymer ?
#
loop_
_entity_poly.entity_id
_entity_poly.type
_entity_poly.pdbx_seq_one_letter_code
_entity_poly.pdbx_strand_id
1 'polypeptide(L)'
;MFRLRRAAVGGTIGLLIGILFTLFVNFVSNTNVSLATLGGPLWVLIAAFLIGLWYAVLFEPHRDNYAENVSTGLVLGIILWFVWAISLQPFLVGKGESWQAVEAITAVPKLITYILQGGLVGFVYGLLFGWLAKSLKLHSTEILGPPEITKRVVIIGGGYAGVSAAQVLEKELAKHPAIGVTLVSQNNFLIHTPMLSEVSASAVNAQNISPSLRSFFKNVQVIQSDIANIDLDKRIVHLRADTRSTKKDLHFDHLILTAGSVPNFFGNKNIEKEAFSFKSLEDATIIRNQIIDMFERADLEPNSEKRKQMLTFVVAGGGFAGVELLGGMNDFARGICFYYPNVNPADVRTVLVHSRERILPELSEALGEFAKEKLIERGVEFQLGVRVTDARPGFVVTGEQEIPSNTFIWTAGNRPSHVLSLLDLPLTKRGQLEVNTALQVLHTDNIWAAGDCAQVPDLTTGKFAPPTAQHALREGKVAGYNVAAALTGKPLKTFKFKTLGSLAALGHQLAVAEVFGRRFSGFFAWLLWRGIYLSKLPTLQKQVRVLLDWILDVFFPPDIVQTINFSQKEREQQRVMTEGNGRSPEVQA
;
A
#
# COMPACT_ATOMS: atom_id res chain seq x y z
N MET A 1 22.64 6.13 -1.24
CA MET A 1 24.03 6.58 -1.01
C MET A 1 24.35 6.74 0.48
N PHE A 2 23.54 7.46 1.27
CA PHE A 2 23.76 7.61 2.73
C PHE A 2 23.73 6.28 3.52
N ARG A 3 22.77 5.38 3.23
CA ARG A 3 22.71 4.04 3.85
C ARG A 3 23.92 3.16 3.54
N LEU A 4 24.43 3.18 2.30
CA LEU A 4 25.65 2.44 1.93
C LEU A 4 26.89 2.99 2.64
N ARG A 5 27.05 4.33 2.70
CA ARG A 5 28.16 4.95 3.43
C ARG A 5 28.10 4.64 4.92
N ARG A 6 26.90 4.63 5.51
CA ARG A 6 26.68 4.26 6.91
C ARG A 6 26.98 2.79 7.18
N ALA A 7 26.51 1.90 6.31
CA ALA A 7 26.81 0.47 6.40
C ALA A 7 28.32 0.22 6.33
N ALA A 8 29.01 0.89 5.39
CA ALA A 8 30.48 0.82 5.30
C ALA A 8 31.16 1.29 6.59
N VAL A 9 30.76 2.44 7.15
CA VAL A 9 31.26 2.94 8.45
C VAL A 9 31.01 1.93 9.56
N GLY A 10 29.82 1.33 9.60
CA GLY A 10 29.47 0.33 10.60
C GLY A 10 30.27 -0.97 10.50
N GLY A 11 30.54 -1.44 9.28
CA GLY A 11 31.43 -2.56 9.04
C GLY A 11 32.85 -2.27 9.53
N THR A 12 33.38 -1.07 9.24
CA THR A 12 34.71 -0.63 9.72
C THR A 12 34.78 -0.61 11.25
N ILE A 13 33.74 -0.11 11.92
CA ILE A 13 33.68 -0.08 13.40
C ILE A 13 33.60 -1.50 13.97
N GLY A 14 32.78 -2.38 13.37
CA GLY A 14 32.72 -3.78 13.78
C GLY A 14 34.07 -4.48 13.68
N LEU A 15 34.82 -4.21 12.60
CA LEU A 15 36.17 -4.75 12.41
C LEU A 15 37.17 -4.20 13.44
N LEU A 16 37.13 -2.91 13.78
CA LEU A 16 37.96 -2.32 14.84
C LEU A 16 37.67 -2.94 16.21
N ILE A 17 36.40 -3.13 16.55
CA ILE A 17 35.98 -3.79 17.78
C ILE A 17 36.48 -5.25 17.80
N GLY A 18 36.36 -5.96 16.67
CA GLY A 18 36.87 -7.32 16.52
C GLY A 18 38.38 -7.43 16.77
N ILE A 19 39.18 -6.54 16.16
CA ILE A 19 40.64 -6.48 16.35
C ILE A 19 40.99 -6.22 17.82
N LEU A 20 40.38 -5.21 18.44
CA LEU A 20 40.64 -4.86 19.84
C LEU A 20 40.28 -6.01 20.79
N PHE A 21 39.16 -6.70 20.52
CA PHE A 21 38.75 -7.88 21.28
C PHE A 21 39.76 -9.02 21.14
N THR A 22 40.24 -9.31 19.92
CA THR A 22 41.26 -10.35 19.69
C THR A 22 42.57 -10.02 20.41
N LEU A 23 43.04 -8.78 20.34
CA LEU A 23 44.26 -8.35 21.02
C LEU A 23 44.11 -8.42 22.55
N PHE A 24 42.95 -8.04 23.08
CA PHE A 24 42.66 -8.11 24.52
C PHE A 24 42.61 -9.55 25.03
N VAL A 25 41.94 -10.46 24.33
CA VAL A 25 41.88 -11.87 24.71
C VAL A 25 43.28 -12.48 24.71
N ASN A 26 44.08 -12.23 23.67
CA ASN A 26 45.47 -12.70 23.61
C ASN A 26 46.36 -12.11 24.72
N PHE A 27 46.12 -10.87 25.12
CA PHE A 27 46.85 -10.20 26.20
C PHE A 27 46.49 -10.76 27.58
N VAL A 28 45.21 -11.04 27.83
CA VAL A 28 44.70 -11.51 29.14
C VAL A 28 44.94 -13.00 29.35
N SER A 29 44.88 -13.82 28.29
CA SER A 29 44.89 -15.27 28.48
C SER A 29 46.27 -15.87 28.75
N ASN A 30 47.38 -15.16 28.45
CA ASN A 30 48.78 -15.64 28.52
C ASN A 30 48.99 -17.11 28.10
N THR A 31 48.11 -17.57 27.22
CA THR A 31 47.97 -18.91 26.69
C THR A 31 47.71 -18.70 25.21
N ASN A 32 48.40 -19.46 24.37
CA ASN A 32 48.04 -19.64 22.98
C ASN A 32 46.65 -20.30 22.93
N VAL A 33 45.58 -19.54 23.18
CA VAL A 33 44.23 -19.88 22.76
C VAL A 33 44.25 -19.72 21.25
N SER A 34 44.86 -20.71 20.61
CA SER A 34 44.83 -20.91 19.18
C SER A 34 43.38 -20.85 18.73
N LEU A 35 43.14 -20.03 17.71
CA LEU A 35 41.90 -19.86 16.93
C LEU A 35 41.41 -21.17 16.25
N ALA A 36 41.75 -22.33 16.78
CA ALA A 36 41.48 -23.65 16.24
C ALA A 36 40.02 -24.09 16.36
N THR A 37 39.17 -23.39 17.11
CA THR A 37 37.74 -23.76 17.22
C THR A 37 36.84 -23.07 16.19
N LEU A 38 37.30 -22.06 15.44
CA LEU A 38 36.52 -21.38 14.39
C LEU A 38 37.37 -20.89 13.19
N GLY A 39 38.30 -21.73 12.69
CA GLY A 39 38.87 -21.56 11.34
C GLY A 39 39.92 -20.45 11.14
N GLY A 40 40.47 -19.84 12.19
CA GLY A 40 41.57 -18.87 12.08
C GLY A 40 41.18 -17.39 12.23
N PRO A 41 42.16 -16.47 12.40
CA PRO A 41 41.92 -15.06 12.76
C PRO A 41 41.09 -14.30 11.72
N LEU A 42 41.15 -14.73 10.46
CA LEU A 42 40.44 -14.11 9.35
C LEU A 42 38.91 -14.23 9.48
N TRP A 43 38.39 -15.38 9.95
CA TRP A 43 36.94 -15.59 10.09
C TRP A 43 36.34 -14.74 11.20
N VAL A 44 37.07 -14.54 12.30
CA VAL A 44 36.65 -13.65 13.40
C VAL A 44 36.54 -12.21 12.91
N LEU A 45 37.49 -11.76 12.09
CA LEU A 45 37.46 -10.41 11.51
C LEU A 45 36.34 -10.23 10.49
N ILE A 46 36.08 -11.23 9.66
CA ILE A 46 34.95 -11.23 8.71
C ILE A 46 33.62 -11.21 9.48
N ALA A 47 33.46 -12.04 10.50
CA ALA A 47 32.27 -12.07 11.33
C ALA A 47 32.05 -10.73 12.04
N ALA A 48 33.10 -10.14 12.62
CA ALA A 48 33.02 -8.84 13.29
C ALA A 48 32.63 -7.71 12.32
N PHE A 49 33.18 -7.72 11.10
CA PHE A 49 32.77 -6.79 10.04
C PHE A 49 31.31 -6.96 9.64
N LEU A 50 30.86 -8.21 9.42
CA LEU A 50 29.47 -8.51 9.05
C LEU A 50 28.48 -8.17 10.17
N ILE A 51 28.84 -8.44 11.43
CA ILE A 51 28.03 -8.06 12.59
C ILE A 51 27.96 -6.53 12.71
N GLY A 52 29.07 -5.82 12.53
CA GLY A 52 29.08 -4.35 12.54
C GLY A 52 28.29 -3.72 11.38
N LEU A 53 28.36 -4.34 10.20
CA LEU A 53 27.55 -3.99 9.03
C LEU A 53 26.06 -4.20 9.33
N TRP A 54 25.70 -5.36 9.87
CA TRP A 54 24.34 -5.74 10.21
C TRP A 54 23.76 -4.83 11.30
N TYR A 55 24.54 -4.55 12.34
CA TYR A 55 24.19 -3.63 13.42
C TYR A 55 23.87 -2.22 12.89
N ALA A 56 24.72 -1.68 12.01
CA ALA A 56 24.52 -0.34 11.42
C ALA A 56 23.30 -0.21 10.51
N VAL A 57 22.89 -1.33 9.90
CA VAL A 57 21.76 -1.40 8.96
C VAL A 57 20.45 -1.50 9.71
N LEU A 58 20.41 -2.27 10.80
CA LEU A 58 19.19 -2.54 11.55
C LEU A 58 18.91 -1.52 12.65
N PHE A 59 19.95 -1.10 13.37
CA PHE A 59 19.82 -0.26 14.54
C PHE A 59 20.55 1.04 14.23
N GLU A 60 19.81 2.08 13.82
CA GLU A 60 20.40 3.36 13.42
C GLU A 60 21.18 3.96 14.62
N PRO A 61 22.53 3.94 14.63
CA PRO A 61 23.28 4.34 15.81
C PRO A 61 23.18 5.85 15.98
N HIS A 62 22.76 6.29 17.17
CA HIS A 62 22.63 7.71 17.47
C HIS A 62 23.96 8.25 17.99
N ARG A 63 24.43 9.35 17.39
CA ARG A 63 25.75 9.96 17.65
C ARG A 63 25.94 10.40 19.11
N ASP A 64 24.86 10.81 19.77
CA ASP A 64 24.89 11.43 21.10
C ASP A 64 23.99 10.73 22.13
N ASN A 65 23.37 9.60 21.77
CA ASN A 65 22.50 8.83 22.66
C ASN A 65 23.16 7.52 23.09
N TYR A 66 24.15 7.62 23.97
CA TYR A 66 24.88 6.46 24.50
C TYR A 66 23.96 5.46 25.20
N ALA A 67 22.90 5.93 25.86
CA ALA A 67 21.92 5.07 26.50
C ALA A 67 21.18 4.18 25.50
N GLU A 68 20.82 4.71 24.33
CA GLU A 68 20.17 3.96 23.26
C GLU A 68 21.12 2.96 22.58
N ASN A 69 22.37 3.35 22.35
CA ASN A 69 23.38 2.43 21.80
C ASN A 69 23.68 1.28 22.77
N VAL A 70 23.78 1.55 24.07
CA VAL A 70 23.92 0.52 25.11
C VAL A 70 22.69 -0.37 25.15
N SER A 71 21.48 0.19 25.17
CA SER A 71 20.22 -0.56 25.18
C SER A 71 20.11 -1.49 23.98
N THR A 72 20.47 -1.00 22.79
CA THR A 72 20.54 -1.79 21.57
C THR A 72 21.58 -2.92 21.67
N GLY A 73 22.75 -2.61 22.25
CA GLY A 73 23.78 -3.59 22.54
C GLY A 73 23.30 -4.70 23.48
N LEU A 74 22.58 -4.36 24.55
CA LEU A 74 22.00 -5.32 25.48
C LEU A 74 21.05 -6.30 24.76
N VAL A 75 20.19 -5.78 23.88
CA VAL A 75 19.28 -6.60 23.04
C VAL A 75 20.06 -7.52 22.11
N LEU A 76 21.11 -7.01 21.46
CA LEU A 76 22.01 -7.82 20.63
C LEU A 76 22.64 -8.97 21.43
N GLY A 77 23.02 -8.71 22.68
CA GLY A 77 23.53 -9.73 23.60
C GLY A 77 22.54 -10.87 23.80
N ILE A 78 21.26 -10.57 24.02
CA ILE A 78 20.19 -11.58 24.16
C ILE A 78 20.05 -12.40 22.87
N ILE A 79 20.02 -11.72 21.71
CA ILE A 79 19.91 -12.39 20.40
C ILE A 79 21.11 -13.30 20.16
N LEU A 80 22.33 -12.83 20.43
CA LEU A 80 23.55 -13.61 20.25
C LEU A 80 23.58 -14.82 21.20
N TRP A 81 23.15 -14.69 22.44
CA TRP A 81 23.01 -15.84 23.34
C TRP A 81 22.05 -16.89 22.78
N PHE A 82 20.89 -16.46 22.28
CA PHE A 82 19.90 -17.38 21.72
C PHE A 82 20.38 -18.06 20.43
N VAL A 83 20.90 -17.27 19.48
CA VAL A 83 21.33 -17.78 18.17
C VAL A 83 22.62 -18.58 18.29
N TRP A 84 23.60 -18.10 19.06
CA TRP A 84 24.90 -18.75 19.18
C TRP A 84 24.90 -19.82 20.28
N ALA A 85 24.70 -19.43 21.53
CA ALA A 85 24.91 -20.33 22.67
C ALA A 85 23.84 -21.42 22.79
N ILE A 86 22.59 -21.12 22.42
CA ILE A 86 21.49 -22.11 22.45
C ILE A 86 21.37 -22.89 21.14
N SER A 87 21.64 -22.27 19.98
CA SER A 87 21.30 -22.90 18.69
C SER A 87 22.53 -23.35 17.90
N LEU A 88 23.40 -22.42 17.49
CA LEU A 88 24.43 -22.69 16.49
C LEU A 88 25.66 -23.40 17.08
N GLN A 89 26.11 -23.03 18.27
CA GLN A 89 27.27 -23.63 18.91
C GLN A 89 27.08 -25.13 19.20
N PRO A 90 25.96 -25.58 19.79
CA PRO A 90 25.72 -27.02 20.00
C PRO A 90 25.72 -27.82 18.71
N PHE A 91 25.13 -27.26 17.64
CA PHE A 91 25.10 -27.88 16.32
C PHE A 91 26.52 -28.04 15.74
N LEU A 92 27.34 -26.98 15.80
CA LEU A 92 28.71 -26.97 15.27
C LEU A 92 29.67 -27.90 16.03
N VAL A 93 29.43 -28.14 17.31
CA VAL A 93 30.24 -29.05 18.15
C VAL A 93 29.76 -30.50 18.04
N GLY A 94 28.81 -30.80 17.15
CA GLY A 94 28.30 -32.14 16.89
C GLY A 94 27.32 -32.66 17.94
N LYS A 95 26.75 -31.78 18.78
CA LYS A 95 25.71 -32.11 19.77
C LYS A 95 24.28 -31.96 19.24
N GLY A 96 24.10 -31.74 17.94
CA GLY A 96 22.79 -31.46 17.34
C GLY A 96 21.71 -32.52 17.65
N GLU A 97 22.09 -33.79 17.70
CA GLU A 97 21.17 -34.92 17.97
C GLU A 97 20.89 -35.14 19.46
N SER A 98 21.78 -34.67 20.36
CA SER A 98 21.65 -34.82 21.82
C SER A 98 21.10 -33.56 22.51
N TRP A 99 20.87 -32.48 21.77
CA TRP A 99 20.50 -31.19 22.33
C TRP A 99 19.07 -31.20 22.88
N GLN A 100 18.94 -31.30 24.19
CA GLN A 100 17.66 -31.34 24.90
C GLN A 100 17.42 -30.05 25.70
N ALA A 101 16.15 -29.79 26.05
CA ALA A 101 15.76 -28.62 26.84
C ALA A 101 16.54 -28.51 28.18
N VAL A 102 16.91 -29.64 28.77
CA VAL A 102 17.72 -29.71 30.01
C VAL A 102 19.13 -29.15 29.78
N GLU A 103 19.74 -29.42 28.63
CA GLU A 103 21.08 -28.88 28.29
C GLU A 103 21.01 -27.39 27.99
N ALA A 104 19.94 -26.91 27.36
CA ALA A 104 19.72 -25.48 27.10
C ALA A 104 19.64 -24.67 28.41
N ILE A 105 19.09 -25.23 29.49
CA ILE A 105 19.04 -24.59 30.81
C ILE A 105 20.46 -24.31 31.35
N THR A 106 21.45 -25.16 31.03
CA THR A 106 22.84 -24.94 31.46
C THR A 106 23.50 -23.73 30.77
N ALA A 107 22.92 -23.24 29.66
CA ALA A 107 23.36 -22.02 28.99
C ALA A 107 22.75 -20.75 29.60
N VAL A 108 21.71 -20.85 30.43
CA VAL A 108 21.01 -19.70 31.05
C VAL A 108 21.93 -18.84 31.92
N PRO A 109 22.82 -19.38 32.77
CA PRO A 109 23.76 -18.54 33.53
C PRO A 109 24.68 -17.69 32.64
N LYS A 110 24.95 -18.12 31.39
CA LYS A 110 25.76 -17.37 30.43
C LYS A 110 25.01 -16.16 29.85
N LEU A 111 23.67 -16.13 29.93
CA LEU A 111 22.85 -15.03 29.39
C LEU A 111 23.31 -13.67 29.91
N ILE A 112 23.56 -13.56 31.22
CA ILE A 112 24.02 -12.31 31.85
C ILE A 112 25.33 -11.85 31.21
N THR A 113 26.26 -12.77 30.97
CA THR A 113 27.54 -12.47 30.30
C THR A 113 27.32 -11.92 28.89
N TYR A 114 26.44 -12.55 28.09
CA TYR A 114 26.13 -12.08 26.74
C TYR A 114 25.42 -10.72 26.74
N ILE A 115 24.52 -10.48 27.69
CA ILE A 115 23.86 -9.18 27.86
C ILE A 115 24.91 -8.10 28.17
N LEU A 116 25.75 -8.31 29.18
CA LEU A 116 26.79 -7.35 29.56
C LEU A 116 27.80 -7.09 28.42
N GLN A 117 28.21 -8.15 27.72
CA GLN A 117 29.08 -8.04 26.55
C GLN A 117 28.40 -7.24 25.43
N GLY A 118 27.12 -7.51 25.17
CA GLY A 118 26.33 -6.76 24.19
C GLY A 118 26.23 -5.27 24.55
N GLY A 119 25.93 -4.94 25.81
CA GLY A 119 25.89 -3.56 26.29
C GLY A 119 27.22 -2.82 26.13
N LEU A 120 28.34 -3.49 26.44
CA LEU A 120 29.68 -2.96 26.24
C LEU A 120 30.00 -2.74 24.75
N VAL A 121 29.64 -3.71 23.88
CA VAL A 121 29.79 -3.56 22.43
C VAL A 121 28.97 -2.38 21.93
N GLY A 122 27.72 -2.23 22.36
CA GLY A 122 26.87 -1.09 22.00
C GLY A 122 27.48 0.26 22.43
N PHE A 123 28.02 0.32 23.64
CA PHE A 123 28.72 1.51 24.15
C PHE A 123 29.94 1.89 23.29
N VAL A 124 30.85 0.94 23.08
CA VAL A 124 32.08 1.14 22.29
C VAL A 124 31.74 1.48 20.84
N TYR A 125 30.74 0.81 20.27
CA TYR A 125 30.25 1.09 18.94
C TYR A 125 29.73 2.52 18.81
N GLY A 126 28.92 3.00 19.78
CA GLY A 126 28.44 4.37 19.83
C GLY A 126 29.57 5.40 19.88
N LEU A 127 30.58 5.18 20.73
CA LEU A 127 31.76 6.03 20.83
C LEU A 127 32.54 6.11 19.51
N LEU A 128 32.85 4.95 18.91
CA LEU A 128 33.58 4.88 17.65
C LEU A 128 32.78 5.47 16.49
N PHE A 129 31.47 5.24 16.45
CA PHE A 129 30.59 5.82 15.44
C PHE A 129 30.55 7.34 15.55
N GLY A 130 30.42 7.90 16.75
CA GLY A 130 30.43 9.34 16.96
C GLY A 130 31.76 9.98 16.54
N TRP A 131 32.89 9.32 16.83
CA TRP A 131 34.22 9.77 16.43
C TRP A 131 34.43 9.68 14.90
N LEU A 132 34.13 8.55 14.27
CA LEU A 132 34.25 8.36 12.81
C LEU A 132 33.32 9.30 12.04
N ALA A 133 32.08 9.48 12.52
CA ALA A 133 31.10 10.36 11.89
C ALA A 133 31.56 11.82 11.91
N LYS A 134 32.18 12.26 13.01
CA LYS A 134 32.79 13.59 13.14
C LYS A 134 33.96 13.77 12.16
N SER A 135 34.84 12.76 12.06
CA SER A 135 36.00 12.77 11.16
C SER A 135 35.60 12.77 9.68
N LEU A 136 34.56 12.03 9.30
CA LEU A 136 34.08 11.90 7.93
C LEU A 136 33.15 13.06 7.47
N LYS A 137 32.99 14.13 8.27
CA LYS A 137 32.03 15.23 8.02
C LYS A 137 30.65 14.72 7.63
N LEU A 138 30.19 13.61 8.23
CA LEU A 138 28.81 13.18 8.15
C LEU A 138 28.01 14.23 8.93
N HIS A 139 27.58 15.28 8.23
CA HIS A 139 26.94 16.45 8.82
C HIS A 139 25.79 16.03 9.72
N SER A 140 25.92 16.35 11.00
CA SER A 140 24.79 16.61 11.87
C SER A 140 24.09 17.84 11.34
N THR A 141 22.81 17.72 11.00
CA THR A 141 21.90 18.86 10.90
C THR A 141 22.01 19.62 12.22
N GLU A 142 22.65 20.80 12.21
CA GLU A 142 22.44 21.81 13.24
C GLU A 142 20.93 22.03 13.36
N ILE A 143 20.44 22.13 14.60
CA ILE A 143 19.07 22.57 14.87
C ILE A 143 19.04 24.09 14.61
N LEU A 144 19.13 24.46 13.34
CA LEU A 144 18.59 25.72 12.86
C LEU A 144 17.08 25.65 13.09
N GLY A 145 16.47 26.72 13.60
CA GLY A 145 15.02 26.84 13.64
C GLY A 145 14.39 26.51 12.27
N PRO A 146 13.09 26.17 12.21
CA PRO A 146 12.47 25.79 10.94
C PRO A 146 12.76 26.87 9.90
N PRO A 147 13.32 26.50 8.74
CA PRO A 147 13.73 27.47 7.73
C PRO A 147 12.52 28.31 7.32
N GLU A 148 12.73 29.61 7.16
CA GLU A 148 11.67 30.49 6.67
C GLU A 148 11.30 30.07 5.24
N ILE A 149 10.04 29.66 5.06
CA ILE A 149 9.54 29.16 3.79
C ILE A 149 9.14 30.34 2.90
N THR A 150 9.96 30.61 1.88
CA THR A 150 9.76 31.68 0.90
C THR A 150 9.04 31.22 -0.37
N LYS A 151 9.08 29.92 -0.67
CA LYS A 151 8.37 29.29 -1.80
C LYS A 151 7.59 28.07 -1.36
N ARG A 152 6.40 27.87 -1.94
CA ARG A 152 5.46 26.81 -1.53
C ARG A 152 5.04 25.94 -2.71
N VAL A 153 5.20 24.64 -2.56
CA VAL A 153 4.65 23.64 -3.49
C VAL A 153 3.53 22.90 -2.79
N VAL A 154 2.33 22.93 -3.35
CA VAL A 154 1.17 22.17 -2.85
C VAL A 154 0.87 21.02 -3.80
N ILE A 155 0.68 19.83 -3.23
CA ILE A 155 0.32 18.61 -3.94
C ILE A 155 -1.05 18.18 -3.45
N ILE A 156 -2.02 18.01 -4.34
CA ILE A 156 -3.35 17.52 -4.02
C ILE A 156 -3.45 16.06 -4.44
N GLY A 157 -3.66 15.16 -3.48
CA GLY A 157 -3.83 13.72 -3.64
C GLY A 157 -2.64 12.92 -3.10
N GLY A 158 -2.92 11.98 -2.19
CA GLY A 158 -1.95 11.04 -1.61
C GLY A 158 -1.80 9.72 -2.37
N GLY A 159 -2.17 9.68 -3.66
CA GLY A 159 -2.07 8.50 -4.51
C GLY A 159 -0.67 8.26 -5.09
N TYR A 160 -0.54 7.31 -6.02
CA TYR A 160 0.74 6.96 -6.66
C TYR A 160 1.47 8.17 -7.27
N ALA A 161 0.75 9.04 -7.98
CA ALA A 161 1.33 10.23 -8.60
C ALA A 161 1.79 11.25 -7.55
N GLY A 162 0.94 11.60 -6.59
CA GLY A 162 1.26 12.60 -5.57
C GLY A 162 2.40 12.18 -4.64
N VAL A 163 2.39 10.91 -4.17
CA VAL A 163 3.49 10.37 -3.35
C VAL A 163 4.80 10.38 -4.13
N SER A 164 4.78 9.94 -5.39
CA SER A 164 5.99 9.90 -6.21
C SER A 164 6.53 11.30 -6.53
N ALA A 165 5.65 12.27 -6.76
CA ALA A 165 6.02 13.68 -6.94
C ALA A 165 6.66 14.24 -5.68
N ALA A 166 6.05 14.03 -4.51
CA ALA A 166 6.56 14.46 -3.22
C ALA A 166 7.94 13.86 -2.90
N GLN A 167 8.16 12.56 -3.18
CA GLN A 167 9.45 11.90 -2.99
C GLN A 167 10.55 12.51 -3.87
N VAL A 168 10.23 12.84 -5.12
CA VAL A 168 11.18 13.47 -6.03
C VAL A 168 11.46 14.91 -5.60
N LEU A 169 10.43 15.68 -5.24
CA LEU A 169 10.59 17.05 -4.73
C LEU A 169 11.47 17.10 -3.49
N GLU A 170 11.22 16.24 -2.50
CA GLU A 170 12.03 16.15 -1.28
C GLU A 170 13.52 15.90 -1.60
N LYS A 171 13.79 15.03 -2.59
CA LYS A 171 15.16 14.73 -3.02
C LYS A 171 15.81 15.89 -3.78
N GLU A 172 15.11 16.47 -4.76
CA GLU A 172 15.65 17.53 -5.63
C GLU A 172 15.81 18.86 -4.88
N LEU A 173 14.94 19.12 -3.89
CA LEU A 173 14.93 20.34 -3.09
C LEU A 173 15.69 20.20 -1.75
N ALA A 174 16.39 19.09 -1.51
CA ALA A 174 17.12 18.84 -0.27
C ALA A 174 18.16 19.93 0.09
N LYS A 175 18.63 20.70 -0.90
CA LYS A 175 19.57 21.82 -0.73
C LYS A 175 18.88 23.20 -0.71
N HIS A 176 17.55 23.23 -0.79
CA HIS A 176 16.74 24.44 -0.88
C HIS A 176 15.71 24.48 0.26
N PRO A 177 16.16 24.61 1.53
CA PRO A 177 15.28 24.52 2.71
C PRO A 177 14.21 25.63 2.79
N ALA A 178 14.39 26.73 2.05
CA ALA A 178 13.40 27.80 1.92
C ALA A 178 12.18 27.43 1.05
N ILE A 179 12.19 26.26 0.40
CA ILE A 179 11.08 25.77 -0.43
C ILE A 179 10.33 24.69 0.35
N GLY A 180 9.11 25.02 0.78
CA GLY A 180 8.24 24.12 1.52
C GLY A 180 7.37 23.28 0.59
N VAL A 181 7.22 21.99 0.89
CA VAL A 181 6.35 21.08 0.16
C VAL A 181 5.24 20.59 1.08
N THR A 182 3.99 20.75 0.65
CA THR A 182 2.81 20.30 1.37
C THR A 182 2.02 19.32 0.51
N LEU A 183 1.75 18.13 1.03
CA LEU A 183 0.86 17.14 0.41
C LEU A 183 -0.46 17.09 1.19
N VAL A 184 -1.55 17.34 0.48
CA VAL A 184 -2.92 17.30 1.00
C VAL A 184 -3.63 16.07 0.45
N SER A 185 -4.23 15.27 1.33
CA SER A 185 -4.94 14.05 0.95
C SER A 185 -6.12 13.81 1.87
N GLN A 186 -7.20 13.23 1.35
CA GLN A 186 -8.37 12.85 2.16
C GLN A 186 -8.01 11.75 3.18
N ASN A 187 -7.12 10.85 2.76
CA ASN A 187 -6.59 9.76 3.58
C ASN A 187 -5.15 10.06 4.01
N ASN A 188 -4.77 9.60 5.21
CA ASN A 188 -3.39 9.69 5.69
C ASN A 188 -2.50 8.52 5.24
N PHE A 189 -2.96 7.69 4.30
CA PHE A 189 -2.24 6.53 3.76
C PHE A 189 -2.30 6.48 2.22
N LEU A 190 -1.33 5.81 1.62
CA LEU A 190 -1.36 5.37 0.22
C LEU A 190 -1.99 3.98 0.15
N ILE A 191 -2.89 3.72 -0.79
CA ILE A 191 -3.46 2.38 -1.02
C ILE A 191 -2.69 1.68 -2.13
N HIS A 192 -2.25 0.44 -1.88
CA HIS A 192 -1.75 -0.42 -2.94
C HIS A 192 -2.92 -1.05 -3.74
N THR A 193 -3.54 -0.24 -4.60
CA THR A 193 -4.80 -0.61 -5.31
C THR A 193 -4.80 -1.97 -6.03
N PRO A 194 -3.69 -2.48 -6.61
CA PRO A 194 -3.70 -3.79 -7.25
C PRO A 194 -3.96 -4.97 -6.29
N MET A 195 -3.84 -4.77 -4.98
CA MET A 195 -4.10 -5.79 -3.97
C MET A 195 -5.41 -5.54 -3.20
N LEU A 196 -6.27 -4.64 -3.69
CA LEU A 196 -7.51 -4.30 -3.01
C LEU A 196 -8.51 -5.47 -3.00
N SER A 197 -8.47 -6.34 -4.02
CA SER A 197 -9.31 -7.54 -4.11
C SER A 197 -8.94 -8.56 -3.04
N GLU A 198 -7.66 -8.68 -2.71
CA GLU A 198 -7.17 -9.57 -1.64
C GLU A 198 -7.71 -9.16 -0.27
N VAL A 199 -7.96 -7.86 -0.03
CA VAL A 199 -8.60 -7.39 1.21
C VAL A 199 -10.09 -7.77 1.24
N SER A 200 -10.76 -7.69 0.10
CA SER A 200 -12.18 -8.06 -0.01
C SER A 200 -12.40 -9.56 0.17
N ALA A 201 -11.42 -10.37 -0.25
CA ALA A 201 -11.39 -11.82 -0.12
C ALA A 201 -10.81 -12.33 1.22
N SER A 202 -10.45 -11.42 2.15
CA SER A 202 -9.81 -11.75 3.43
C SER A 202 -8.41 -12.41 3.34
N ALA A 203 -7.75 -12.38 2.19
CA ALA A 203 -6.43 -12.97 2.00
C ALA A 203 -5.28 -12.08 2.54
N VAL A 204 -5.52 -10.76 2.62
CA VAL A 204 -4.53 -9.79 3.14
C VAL A 204 -5.22 -8.78 4.04
N ASN A 205 -4.57 -8.40 5.15
CA ASN A 205 -5.10 -7.37 6.02
C ASN A 205 -5.04 -5.99 5.34
N ALA A 206 -6.14 -5.23 5.43
CA ALA A 206 -6.27 -3.87 4.92
C ALA A 206 -5.08 -2.96 5.27
N GLN A 207 -4.59 -3.03 6.51
CA GLN A 207 -3.48 -2.21 6.99
C GLN A 207 -2.14 -2.57 6.30
N ASN A 208 -1.98 -3.83 5.88
CA ASN A 208 -0.74 -4.32 5.28
C ASN A 208 -0.52 -3.80 3.85
N ILE A 209 -1.59 -3.34 3.18
CA ILE A 209 -1.50 -2.68 1.86
C ILE A 209 -1.64 -1.15 1.91
N SER A 210 -1.77 -0.57 3.11
CA SER A 210 -2.04 0.87 3.30
C SER A 210 -0.96 1.60 4.14
N PRO A 211 0.27 1.79 3.63
CA PRO A 211 1.31 2.53 4.32
C PRO A 211 0.95 4.00 4.55
N SER A 212 1.23 4.50 5.76
CA SER A 212 1.00 5.90 6.14
C SER A 212 1.83 6.87 5.29
N LEU A 213 1.19 7.91 4.75
CA LEU A 213 1.82 8.99 3.99
C LEU A 213 2.95 9.66 4.79
N ARG A 214 2.78 9.79 6.11
CA ARG A 214 3.78 10.40 7.01
C ARG A 214 5.07 9.59 7.10
N SER A 215 5.03 8.28 6.81
CA SER A 215 6.22 7.42 6.84
C SER A 215 7.09 7.54 5.58
N PHE A 216 6.60 8.19 4.51
CA PHE A 216 7.33 8.30 3.25
C PHE A 216 8.30 9.47 3.19
N PHE A 217 8.14 10.48 4.06
CA PHE A 217 8.82 11.77 3.93
C PHE A 217 9.40 12.22 5.26
N LYS A 218 10.47 13.01 5.19
CA LYS A 218 11.08 13.69 6.35
C LYS A 218 10.71 15.18 6.41
N ASN A 219 10.67 15.83 5.25
CA ASN A 219 10.56 17.28 5.12
C ASN A 219 9.25 17.71 4.42
N VAL A 220 8.44 16.78 3.93
CA VAL A 220 7.14 17.08 3.31
C VAL A 220 6.07 17.18 4.41
N GLN A 221 5.35 18.30 4.45
CA GLN A 221 4.20 18.46 5.34
C GLN A 221 3.00 17.69 4.79
N VAL A 222 2.52 16.68 5.52
CA VAL A 222 1.30 15.94 5.18
C VAL A 222 0.10 16.48 5.95
N ILE A 223 -0.94 16.89 5.21
CA ILE A 223 -2.21 17.38 5.73
C ILE A 223 -3.31 16.40 5.30
N GLN A 224 -4.08 15.91 6.27
CA GLN A 224 -5.26 15.11 6.00
C GLN A 224 -6.49 16.03 5.96
N SER A 225 -7.02 16.30 4.78
CA SER A 225 -8.17 17.19 4.59
C SER A 225 -8.82 17.00 3.22
N ASP A 226 -10.11 17.34 3.14
CA ASP A 226 -10.78 17.61 1.88
C ASP A 226 -10.45 19.01 1.36
N ILE A 227 -10.58 19.19 0.04
CA ILE A 227 -10.47 20.48 -0.63
C ILE A 227 -11.88 21.08 -0.76
N ALA A 228 -12.04 22.33 -0.31
CA ALA A 228 -13.28 23.07 -0.46
C ALA A 228 -13.30 23.87 -1.77
N ASN A 229 -12.20 24.57 -2.08
CA ASN A 229 -12.07 25.37 -3.29
C ASN A 229 -10.58 25.58 -3.66
N ILE A 230 -10.29 25.93 -4.91
CA ILE A 230 -8.95 26.29 -5.38
C ILE A 230 -9.04 27.64 -6.13
N ASP A 231 -8.48 28.69 -5.54
CA ASP A 231 -8.41 30.03 -6.14
C ASP A 231 -7.05 30.18 -6.83
N LEU A 232 -7.04 30.08 -8.17
CA LEU A 232 -5.80 30.14 -8.97
C LEU A 232 -5.23 31.55 -9.07
N ASP A 233 -6.08 32.59 -9.02
CA ASP A 233 -5.67 33.98 -9.10
C ASP A 233 -4.93 34.41 -7.84
N LYS A 234 -5.48 34.07 -6.67
CA LYS A 234 -4.84 34.32 -5.37
C LYS A 234 -3.80 33.27 -5.00
N ARG A 235 -3.75 32.16 -5.77
CA ARG A 235 -2.91 30.99 -5.53
C ARG A 235 -3.11 30.39 -4.14
N ILE A 236 -4.37 30.12 -3.79
CA ILE A 236 -4.78 29.56 -2.51
C ILE A 236 -5.58 28.28 -2.71
N VAL A 237 -5.25 27.24 -1.96
CA VAL A 237 -6.10 26.05 -1.79
C VAL A 237 -6.84 26.18 -0.47
N HIS A 238 -8.17 26.24 -0.55
CA HIS A 238 -9.05 26.28 0.61
C HIS A 238 -9.37 24.84 1.05
N LEU A 239 -9.03 24.53 2.29
CA LEU A 239 -9.34 23.27 2.95
C LEU A 239 -10.76 23.31 3.51
N ARG A 240 -11.45 22.18 3.46
CA ARG A 240 -12.76 22.05 4.11
C ARG A 240 -12.58 22.19 5.63
N ALA A 241 -13.38 23.05 6.24
CA ALA A 241 -13.39 23.20 7.68
C ALA A 241 -13.82 21.88 8.34
N ASP A 242 -13.04 21.42 9.31
CA ASP A 242 -13.41 20.33 10.19
C ASP A 242 -13.09 20.70 11.64
N THR A 243 -13.56 19.89 12.58
CA THR A 243 -13.31 20.10 14.02
C THR A 243 -11.84 19.88 14.41
N ARG A 244 -10.97 19.45 13.48
CA ARG A 244 -9.58 19.03 13.74
C ARG A 244 -8.56 20.09 13.37
N SER A 245 -8.92 21.12 12.60
CA SER A 245 -7.96 22.13 12.12
C SER A 245 -8.51 23.56 12.11
N THR A 246 -7.71 24.49 12.64
CA THR A 246 -7.88 25.94 12.46
C THR A 246 -7.28 26.46 11.16
N LYS A 247 -6.39 25.69 10.52
CA LYS A 247 -5.72 26.06 9.26
C LYS A 247 -6.67 25.80 8.09
N LYS A 248 -7.14 26.87 7.46
CA LYS A 248 -8.14 26.82 6.38
C LYS A 248 -7.54 27.02 4.99
N ASP A 249 -6.44 27.75 4.89
CA ASP A 249 -5.91 28.19 3.59
C ASP A 249 -4.45 27.78 3.41
N LEU A 250 -4.11 27.32 2.20
CA LEU A 250 -2.75 26.97 1.79
C LEU A 250 -2.36 27.77 0.56
N HIS A 251 -1.46 28.74 0.74
CA HIS A 251 -0.86 29.46 -0.39
C HIS A 251 0.13 28.57 -1.14
N PHE A 252 0.20 28.72 -2.45
CA PHE A 252 1.15 28.01 -3.30
C PHE A 252 1.83 28.93 -4.31
N ASP A 253 3.08 28.62 -4.64
CA ASP A 253 3.75 29.11 -5.85
C ASP A 253 3.54 28.12 -7.00
N HIS A 254 3.60 26.81 -6.71
CA HIS A 254 3.31 25.73 -7.65
C HIS A 254 2.28 24.75 -7.08
N LEU A 255 1.39 24.27 -7.94
CA LEU A 255 0.35 23.30 -7.60
C LEU A 255 0.50 22.02 -8.44
N ILE A 256 0.48 20.86 -7.79
CA ILE A 256 0.46 19.55 -8.47
C ILE A 256 -0.87 18.84 -8.17
N LEU A 257 -1.65 18.58 -9.22
CA LEU A 257 -2.97 17.94 -9.15
C LEU A 257 -2.86 16.45 -9.45
N THR A 258 -3.10 15.63 -8.42
CA THR A 258 -2.99 14.17 -8.43
C THR A 258 -4.12 13.49 -7.66
N ALA A 259 -5.29 14.13 -7.62
CA ALA A 259 -6.47 13.68 -6.87
C ALA A 259 -7.06 12.32 -7.33
N GLY A 260 -6.56 11.77 -8.45
CA GLY A 260 -6.96 10.48 -8.98
C GLY A 260 -8.36 10.50 -9.58
N SER A 261 -9.02 9.35 -9.48
CA SER A 261 -10.35 9.10 -10.06
C SER A 261 -11.31 8.50 -9.04
N VAL A 262 -12.60 8.73 -9.28
CA VAL A 262 -13.73 8.15 -8.55
C VAL A 262 -14.55 7.25 -9.48
N PRO A 263 -15.38 6.32 -8.95
CA PRO A 263 -16.30 5.54 -9.76
C PRO A 263 -17.18 6.44 -10.64
N ASN A 264 -17.48 5.96 -11.85
CA ASN A 264 -18.39 6.63 -12.76
C ASN A 264 -19.64 5.78 -12.98
N PHE A 265 -20.78 6.28 -12.52
CA PHE A 265 -22.10 5.67 -12.67
C PHE A 265 -22.83 6.15 -13.95
N PHE A 266 -22.16 6.95 -14.79
CA PHE A 266 -22.69 7.47 -16.07
C PHE A 266 -24.03 8.21 -15.93
N GLY A 267 -24.24 8.88 -14.79
CA GLY A 267 -25.46 9.62 -14.48
C GLY A 267 -26.62 8.77 -13.96
N ASN A 268 -26.44 7.45 -13.83
CA ASN A 268 -27.46 6.57 -13.27
C ASN A 268 -27.47 6.63 -11.74
N LYS A 269 -28.40 7.43 -11.19
CA LYS A 269 -28.56 7.67 -9.75
C LYS A 269 -29.01 6.43 -8.98
N ASN A 270 -29.77 5.55 -9.60
CA ASN A 270 -30.25 4.32 -8.97
C ASN A 270 -29.10 3.34 -8.79
N ILE A 271 -28.26 3.14 -9.81
CA ILE A 271 -27.02 2.36 -9.71
C ILE A 271 -26.10 2.97 -8.64
N GLU A 272 -25.89 4.29 -8.64
CA GLU A 272 -25.05 4.95 -7.63
C GLU A 272 -25.55 4.75 -6.19
N LYS A 273 -26.88 4.67 -6.00
CA LYS A 273 -27.49 4.46 -4.69
C LYS A 273 -27.40 3.00 -4.23
N GLU A 274 -27.64 2.04 -5.12
CA GLU A 274 -27.80 0.62 -4.78
C GLU A 274 -26.48 -0.18 -4.89
N ALA A 275 -25.47 0.33 -5.62
CA ALA A 275 -24.22 -0.38 -5.84
C ALA A 275 -23.14 -0.04 -4.81
N PHE A 276 -22.40 -1.05 -4.38
CA PHE A 276 -21.11 -0.88 -3.71
C PHE A 276 -20.05 -0.45 -4.73
N SER A 277 -19.30 0.61 -4.43
CA SER A 277 -18.08 0.95 -5.16
C SER A 277 -16.94 0.00 -4.83
N PHE A 278 -15.89 0.01 -5.67
CA PHE A 278 -14.66 -0.72 -5.39
C PHE A 278 -13.42 0.08 -5.81
N LYS A 279 -13.05 1.05 -4.98
CA LYS A 279 -11.93 1.98 -5.24
C LYS A 279 -11.10 2.30 -4.00
N SER A 280 -11.66 2.11 -2.82
CA SER A 280 -11.07 2.47 -1.52
C SER A 280 -10.91 1.25 -0.61
N LEU A 281 -10.12 1.43 0.46
CA LEU A 281 -9.96 0.40 1.50
C LEU A 281 -11.27 0.15 2.27
N GLU A 282 -12.07 1.21 2.42
CA GLU A 282 -13.40 1.15 3.02
C GLU A 282 -14.33 0.30 2.16
N ASP A 283 -14.35 0.52 0.84
CA ASP A 283 -15.13 -0.29 -0.10
C ASP A 283 -14.83 -1.80 0.05
N ALA A 284 -13.54 -2.17 0.02
CA ALA A 284 -13.12 -3.57 0.16
C ALA A 284 -13.57 -4.18 1.49
N THR A 285 -13.48 -3.40 2.57
CA THR A 285 -13.92 -3.83 3.90
C THR A 285 -15.43 -3.98 3.97
N ILE A 286 -16.18 -3.02 3.40
CA ILE A 286 -17.64 -3.05 3.32
C ILE A 286 -18.11 -4.26 2.52
N ILE A 287 -17.52 -4.53 1.36
CA ILE A 287 -17.88 -5.68 0.52
C ILE A 287 -17.67 -7.00 1.28
N ARG A 288 -16.53 -7.18 1.96
CA ARG A 288 -16.29 -8.38 2.78
C ARG A 288 -17.38 -8.55 3.85
N ASN A 289 -17.68 -7.48 4.57
CA ASN A 289 -18.68 -7.49 5.63
C ASN A 289 -20.09 -7.71 5.07
N GLN A 290 -20.41 -7.18 3.89
CA GLN A 290 -21.68 -7.38 3.22
C GLN A 290 -21.87 -8.86 2.85
N ILE A 291 -20.83 -9.53 2.37
CA ILE A 291 -20.90 -10.97 2.08
C ILE A 291 -21.21 -11.73 3.37
N ILE A 292 -20.45 -11.49 4.45
CA ILE A 292 -20.70 -12.13 5.76
C ILE A 292 -22.14 -11.86 6.23
N ASP A 293 -22.59 -10.60 6.20
CA ASP A 293 -23.95 -10.20 6.60
C ASP A 293 -25.03 -10.93 5.78
N MET A 294 -24.82 -11.15 4.48
CA MET A 294 -25.74 -11.94 3.66
C MET A 294 -25.76 -13.41 4.06
N PHE A 295 -24.63 -13.99 4.47
CA PHE A 295 -24.59 -15.36 4.98
C PHE A 295 -25.29 -15.47 6.36
N GLU A 296 -25.06 -14.52 7.28
CA GLU A 296 -25.76 -14.45 8.57
C GLU A 296 -27.29 -14.36 8.38
N ARG A 297 -27.76 -13.54 7.43
CA ARG A 297 -29.20 -13.43 7.11
C ARG A 297 -29.72 -14.69 6.41
N ALA A 298 -28.97 -15.24 5.46
CA ALA A 298 -29.35 -16.41 4.68
C ALA A 298 -29.49 -17.67 5.56
N ASP A 299 -28.65 -17.82 6.59
CA ASP A 299 -28.71 -18.95 7.52
C ASP A 299 -30.00 -18.95 8.36
N LEU A 300 -30.63 -17.78 8.53
CA LEU A 300 -31.89 -17.60 9.26
C LEU A 300 -33.12 -17.50 8.34
N GLU A 301 -32.96 -17.44 7.02
CA GLU A 301 -34.06 -17.20 6.08
C GLU A 301 -34.75 -18.51 5.66
N PRO A 302 -36.02 -18.73 6.04
CA PRO A 302 -36.76 -19.95 5.69
C PRO A 302 -37.20 -19.97 4.22
N ASN A 303 -37.36 -18.81 3.57
CA ASN A 303 -37.78 -18.75 2.17
C ASN A 303 -36.58 -18.99 1.24
N SER A 304 -36.58 -20.12 0.54
CA SER A 304 -35.50 -20.51 -0.37
C SER A 304 -35.20 -19.47 -1.45
N GLU A 305 -36.18 -18.75 -1.98
CA GLU A 305 -35.96 -17.77 -3.04
C GLU A 305 -35.32 -16.49 -2.50
N LYS A 306 -35.75 -16.03 -1.33
CA LYS A 306 -35.09 -14.92 -0.63
C LYS A 306 -33.67 -15.28 -0.21
N ARG A 307 -33.47 -16.51 0.27
CA ARG A 307 -32.13 -17.01 0.63
C ARG A 307 -31.19 -16.99 -0.58
N LYS A 308 -31.62 -17.50 -1.74
CA LYS A 308 -30.85 -17.43 -2.99
C LYS A 308 -30.57 -15.99 -3.42
N GLN A 309 -31.52 -15.07 -3.25
CA GLN A 309 -31.33 -13.65 -3.55
C GLN A 309 -30.24 -13.02 -2.66
N MET A 310 -30.18 -13.36 -1.37
CA MET A 310 -29.12 -12.92 -0.46
C MET A 310 -27.76 -13.48 -0.86
N LEU A 311 -27.72 -14.74 -1.30
CA LEU A 311 -26.51 -15.47 -1.70
C LEU A 311 -26.12 -15.28 -3.17
N THR A 312 -26.76 -14.35 -3.88
CA THR A 312 -26.41 -13.97 -5.25
C THR A 312 -25.63 -12.65 -5.23
N PHE A 313 -24.40 -12.66 -5.75
CA PHE A 313 -23.50 -11.51 -5.80
C PHE A 313 -23.26 -11.08 -7.25
N VAL A 314 -23.55 -9.82 -7.57
CA VAL A 314 -23.43 -9.29 -8.94
C VAL A 314 -22.32 -8.26 -9.03
N VAL A 315 -21.39 -8.44 -9.97
CA VAL A 315 -20.32 -7.48 -10.28
C VAL A 315 -20.51 -6.94 -11.69
N ALA A 316 -20.65 -5.63 -11.83
CA ALA A 316 -20.63 -4.97 -13.14
C ALA A 316 -19.21 -4.52 -13.50
N GLY A 317 -18.70 -5.00 -14.64
CA GLY A 317 -17.41 -4.60 -15.21
C GLY A 317 -16.36 -5.72 -15.29
N GLY A 318 -16.14 -6.30 -16.47
CA GLY A 318 -15.11 -7.31 -16.72
C GLY A 318 -13.71 -6.77 -16.99
N GLY A 319 -13.31 -5.65 -16.37
CA GLY A 319 -11.91 -5.19 -16.38
C GLY A 319 -11.09 -5.83 -15.25
N PHE A 320 -9.83 -5.42 -15.07
CA PHE A 320 -8.95 -5.95 -14.01
C PHE A 320 -9.61 -5.97 -12.62
N ALA A 321 -10.09 -4.81 -12.16
CA ALA A 321 -10.66 -4.67 -10.81
C ALA A 321 -11.87 -5.58 -10.59
N GLY A 322 -12.78 -5.66 -11.57
CA GLY A 322 -13.99 -6.48 -11.44
C GLY A 322 -13.69 -7.97 -11.50
N VAL A 323 -12.79 -8.41 -12.40
CA VAL A 323 -12.41 -9.83 -12.51
C VAL A 323 -11.62 -10.29 -11.27
N GLU A 324 -10.68 -9.48 -10.78
CA GLU A 324 -9.91 -9.80 -9.58
C GLU A 324 -10.80 -9.86 -8.34
N LEU A 325 -11.73 -8.90 -8.19
CA LEU A 325 -12.70 -8.90 -7.10
C LEU A 325 -13.64 -10.10 -7.17
N LEU A 326 -14.23 -10.37 -8.35
CA LEU A 326 -15.14 -11.48 -8.59
C LEU A 326 -14.49 -12.82 -8.24
N GLY A 327 -13.24 -13.03 -8.68
CA GLY A 327 -12.48 -14.23 -8.41
C GLY A 327 -12.24 -14.46 -6.93
N GLY A 328 -11.76 -13.44 -6.21
CA GLY A 328 -11.51 -13.52 -4.77
C GLY A 328 -12.80 -13.63 -3.94
N MET A 329 -13.84 -12.89 -4.32
CA MET A 329 -15.15 -12.96 -3.67
C MET A 329 -15.80 -14.34 -3.83
N ASN A 330 -15.71 -14.95 -5.01
CA ASN A 330 -16.23 -16.29 -5.23
C ASN A 330 -15.54 -17.33 -4.34
N ASP A 331 -14.22 -17.23 -4.16
CA ASP A 331 -13.50 -18.10 -3.23
C ASP A 331 -13.91 -17.86 -1.79
N PHE A 332 -14.01 -16.60 -1.38
CA PHE A 332 -14.41 -16.26 -0.02
C PHE A 332 -15.82 -16.76 0.29
N ALA A 333 -16.81 -16.41 -0.53
CA ALA A 333 -18.21 -16.81 -0.32
C ALA A 333 -18.37 -18.34 -0.30
N ARG A 334 -17.75 -19.08 -1.24
CA ARG A 334 -17.82 -20.54 -1.25
C ARG A 334 -17.02 -21.18 -0.11
N GLY A 335 -15.91 -20.56 0.28
CA GLY A 335 -15.02 -21.04 1.32
C GLY A 335 -15.62 -20.92 2.72
N ILE A 336 -16.57 -20.02 2.95
CA ILE A 336 -17.21 -19.81 4.26
C ILE A 336 -18.51 -20.60 4.43
N CYS A 337 -19.05 -21.22 3.37
CA CYS A 337 -20.32 -21.96 3.42
C CYS A 337 -20.40 -22.98 4.57
N PHE A 338 -19.29 -23.63 4.91
CA PHE A 338 -19.28 -24.66 5.95
C PHE A 338 -19.57 -24.13 7.37
N TYR A 339 -19.43 -22.82 7.59
CA TYR A 339 -19.78 -22.18 8.86
C TYR A 339 -21.29 -21.92 9.02
N TYR A 340 -22.06 -22.01 7.93
CA TYR A 340 -23.48 -21.64 7.87
C TYR A 340 -24.32 -22.89 7.56
N PRO A 341 -24.79 -23.63 8.59
CA PRO A 341 -25.38 -24.96 8.43
C PRO A 341 -26.67 -25.00 7.60
N ASN A 342 -27.40 -23.89 7.50
CA ASN A 342 -28.65 -23.80 6.73
C ASN A 342 -28.43 -23.28 5.31
N VAL A 343 -27.19 -22.92 4.95
CA VAL A 343 -26.82 -22.46 3.61
C VAL A 343 -26.36 -23.64 2.76
N ASN A 344 -27.08 -23.89 1.65
CA ASN A 344 -26.61 -24.86 0.66
C ASN A 344 -25.55 -24.19 -0.24
N PRO A 345 -24.34 -24.77 -0.41
CA PRO A 345 -23.33 -24.23 -1.32
C PRO A 345 -23.79 -24.03 -2.78
N ALA A 346 -24.82 -24.76 -3.21
CA ALA A 346 -25.43 -24.60 -4.53
C ALA A 346 -26.29 -23.32 -4.67
N ASP A 347 -26.75 -22.73 -3.56
CA ASP A 347 -27.51 -21.48 -3.56
C ASP A 347 -26.58 -20.25 -3.78
N VAL A 348 -25.26 -20.41 -3.61
CA VAL A 348 -24.27 -19.34 -3.80
C VAL A 348 -23.99 -19.11 -5.28
N ARG A 349 -24.33 -17.91 -5.75
CA ARG A 349 -24.18 -17.49 -7.15
C ARG A 349 -23.34 -16.23 -7.26
N THR A 350 -22.42 -16.22 -8.20
CA THR A 350 -21.56 -15.07 -8.50
C THR A 350 -21.68 -14.73 -9.97
N VAL A 351 -22.18 -13.54 -10.30
CA VAL A 351 -22.51 -13.13 -11.68
C VAL A 351 -21.68 -11.92 -12.09
N LEU A 352 -20.96 -12.01 -13.21
CA LEU A 352 -20.29 -10.88 -13.84
C LEU A 352 -21.09 -10.36 -15.03
N VAL A 353 -21.51 -9.10 -14.98
CA VAL A 353 -22.13 -8.39 -16.10
C VAL A 353 -21.10 -7.50 -16.79
N HIS A 354 -20.92 -7.65 -18.10
CA HIS A 354 -19.98 -6.83 -18.85
C HIS A 354 -20.51 -6.42 -20.24
N SER A 355 -20.37 -5.14 -20.55
CA SER A 355 -20.87 -4.51 -21.78
C SER A 355 -20.21 -4.98 -23.09
N ARG A 356 -19.13 -5.76 -23.02
CA ARG A 356 -18.38 -6.26 -24.18
C ARG A 356 -18.39 -7.78 -24.18
N GLU A 357 -18.03 -8.35 -25.32
CA GLU A 357 -18.01 -9.80 -25.56
C GLU A 357 -16.91 -10.55 -24.80
N ARG A 358 -15.90 -9.85 -24.26
CA ARG A 358 -14.78 -10.46 -23.53
C ARG A 358 -14.40 -9.70 -22.27
N ILE A 359 -13.94 -10.44 -21.27
CA ILE A 359 -13.32 -9.90 -20.06
C ILE A 359 -11.84 -9.59 -20.30
N LEU A 360 -11.25 -8.80 -19.41
CA LEU A 360 -9.85 -8.35 -19.46
C LEU A 360 -9.46 -7.88 -20.88
N PRO A 361 -10.20 -6.93 -21.48
CA PRO A 361 -9.97 -6.51 -22.86
C PRO A 361 -8.55 -5.94 -23.10
N GLU A 362 -7.85 -5.57 -22.04
CA GLU A 362 -6.47 -5.09 -22.05
C GLU A 362 -5.42 -6.20 -22.22
N LEU A 363 -5.79 -7.47 -22.00
CA LEU A 363 -4.95 -8.63 -22.24
C LEU A 363 -5.21 -9.23 -23.63
N SER A 364 -4.29 -10.09 -24.06
CA SER A 364 -4.52 -10.93 -25.24
C SER A 364 -5.78 -11.80 -25.11
N GLU A 365 -6.45 -12.04 -26.23
CA GLU A 365 -7.70 -12.82 -26.31
C GLU A 365 -7.56 -14.20 -25.64
N ALA A 366 -6.46 -14.90 -25.90
CA ALA A 366 -6.19 -16.20 -25.29
C ALA A 366 -6.13 -16.16 -23.75
N LEU A 367 -5.59 -15.09 -23.15
CA LEU A 367 -5.57 -14.93 -21.70
C LEU A 367 -6.96 -14.56 -21.15
N GLY A 368 -7.73 -13.78 -21.89
CA GLY A 368 -9.12 -13.46 -21.54
C GLY A 368 -10.02 -14.69 -21.54
N GLU A 369 -9.92 -15.55 -22.55
CA GLU A 369 -10.70 -16.79 -22.62
C GLU A 369 -10.27 -17.79 -21.54
N PHE A 370 -8.95 -17.98 -21.34
CA PHE A 370 -8.46 -18.81 -20.23
C PHE A 370 -9.00 -18.35 -18.87
N ALA A 371 -9.01 -17.04 -18.62
CA ALA A 371 -9.53 -16.49 -17.37
C ALA A 371 -11.02 -16.79 -17.20
N LYS A 372 -11.81 -16.61 -18.27
CA LYS A 372 -13.24 -16.88 -18.29
C LYS A 372 -13.54 -18.36 -18.06
N GLU A 373 -12.87 -19.26 -18.79
CA GLU A 373 -13.00 -20.71 -18.63
C GLU A 373 -12.76 -21.14 -17.18
N LYS A 374 -11.66 -20.67 -16.57
CA LYS A 374 -11.32 -20.99 -15.17
C LYS A 374 -12.27 -20.43 -14.13
N LEU A 375 -12.91 -19.30 -14.41
CA LEU A 375 -13.95 -18.74 -13.53
C LEU A 375 -15.27 -19.51 -13.69
N ILE A 376 -15.64 -19.92 -14.91
CA ILE A 376 -16.83 -20.76 -15.17
C ILE A 376 -16.70 -22.12 -14.48
N GLU A 377 -15.54 -22.78 -14.59
CA GLU A 377 -15.24 -24.03 -13.88
C GLU A 377 -15.43 -23.91 -12.36
N ARG A 378 -15.35 -22.69 -11.81
CA ARG A 378 -15.51 -22.36 -10.39
C ARG A 378 -16.89 -21.81 -10.03
N GLY A 379 -17.87 -21.97 -10.92
CA GLY A 379 -19.27 -21.63 -10.69
C GLY A 379 -19.56 -20.13 -10.80
N VAL A 380 -18.77 -19.38 -11.56
CA VAL A 380 -19.05 -17.99 -11.93
C VAL A 380 -19.90 -17.94 -13.20
N GLU A 381 -20.96 -17.13 -13.17
CA GLU A 381 -21.84 -16.86 -14.30
C GLU A 381 -21.43 -15.57 -15.02
N PHE A 382 -21.56 -15.54 -16.34
CA PHE A 382 -21.19 -14.38 -17.15
C PHE A 382 -22.37 -13.90 -18.03
N GLN A 383 -22.69 -12.61 -17.95
CA GLN A 383 -23.55 -11.91 -18.91
C GLN A 383 -22.70 -10.91 -19.71
N LEU A 384 -22.15 -11.37 -20.83
CA LEU A 384 -21.28 -10.59 -21.73
C LEU A 384 -22.10 -9.96 -22.85
N GLY A 385 -21.63 -8.83 -23.38
CA GLY A 385 -22.38 -8.04 -24.37
C GLY A 385 -23.61 -7.33 -23.80
N VAL A 386 -23.79 -7.35 -22.47
CA VAL A 386 -24.96 -6.83 -21.76
C VAL A 386 -24.54 -5.70 -20.82
N ARG A 387 -25.38 -4.67 -20.70
CA ARG A 387 -25.17 -3.54 -19.78
C ARG A 387 -26.16 -3.61 -18.64
N VAL A 388 -25.70 -3.26 -17.44
CA VAL A 388 -26.62 -2.89 -16.37
C VAL A 388 -27.24 -1.55 -16.74
N THR A 389 -28.56 -1.50 -16.79
CA THR A 389 -29.35 -0.33 -17.17
C THR A 389 -29.97 0.37 -15.98
N ASP A 390 -30.24 -0.36 -14.90
CA ASP A 390 -30.81 0.18 -13.66
C ASP A 390 -30.50 -0.73 -12.46
N ALA A 391 -30.79 -0.26 -11.24
CA ALA A 391 -30.74 -1.07 -10.02
C ALA A 391 -31.85 -0.63 -9.06
N ARG A 392 -32.46 -1.60 -8.37
CA ARG A 392 -33.48 -1.36 -7.35
C ARG A 392 -33.20 -2.25 -6.13
N PRO A 393 -33.78 -1.96 -4.96
CA PRO A 393 -33.53 -2.77 -3.77
C PRO A 393 -33.74 -4.27 -4.05
N GLY A 394 -32.66 -5.04 -3.97
CA GLY A 394 -32.66 -6.49 -4.20
C GLY A 394 -32.61 -6.95 -5.67
N PHE A 395 -32.52 -6.06 -6.66
CA PHE A 395 -32.45 -6.45 -8.08
C PHE A 395 -31.49 -5.59 -8.90
N VAL A 396 -30.71 -6.24 -9.75
CA VAL A 396 -29.88 -5.60 -10.78
C VAL A 396 -30.56 -5.77 -12.13
N VAL A 397 -30.76 -4.68 -12.87
CA VAL A 397 -31.51 -4.69 -14.14
C VAL A 397 -30.55 -4.67 -15.32
N THR A 398 -30.67 -5.65 -16.22
CA THR A 398 -29.86 -5.81 -17.43
C THR A 398 -30.76 -5.80 -18.67
N GLY A 399 -31.10 -4.61 -19.16
CA GLY A 399 -32.05 -4.47 -20.26
C GLY A 399 -33.45 -4.88 -19.82
N GLU A 400 -33.95 -6.00 -20.35
CA GLU A 400 -35.27 -6.57 -19.99
C GLU A 400 -35.18 -7.64 -18.89
N GLN A 401 -33.97 -8.05 -18.50
CA GLN A 401 -33.77 -9.07 -17.46
C GLN A 401 -33.50 -8.42 -16.11
N GLU A 402 -33.88 -9.14 -15.05
CA GLU A 402 -33.59 -8.77 -13.68
C GLU A 402 -32.86 -9.91 -12.98
N ILE A 403 -31.79 -9.56 -12.27
CA ILE A 403 -30.99 -10.49 -11.47
C ILE A 403 -31.30 -10.22 -10.01
N PRO A 404 -32.00 -11.13 -9.29
CA PRO A 404 -32.24 -10.99 -7.86
C PRO A 404 -30.90 -11.04 -7.11
N SER A 405 -30.53 -9.96 -6.43
CA SER A 405 -29.29 -9.85 -5.66
C SER A 405 -29.38 -8.73 -4.64
N ASN A 406 -29.00 -9.04 -3.39
CA ASN A 406 -28.82 -8.03 -2.35
C ASN A 406 -27.42 -7.40 -2.34
N THR A 407 -26.52 -7.87 -3.20
CA THR A 407 -25.14 -7.38 -3.27
C THR A 407 -24.75 -7.08 -4.70
N PHE A 408 -24.80 -5.80 -5.05
CA PHE A 408 -24.43 -5.31 -6.36
C PHE A 408 -23.16 -4.45 -6.27
N ILE A 409 -22.13 -4.78 -7.04
CA ILE A 409 -20.83 -4.08 -7.01
C ILE A 409 -20.52 -3.46 -8.37
N TRP A 410 -20.14 -2.19 -8.37
CA TRP A 410 -19.84 -1.42 -9.58
C TRP A 410 -18.35 -1.21 -9.80
N THR A 411 -17.84 -1.76 -10.90
CA THR A 411 -16.44 -1.59 -11.35
C THR A 411 -16.33 -1.14 -12.82
N ALA A 412 -17.44 -0.78 -13.45
CA ALA A 412 -17.55 -0.58 -14.91
C ALA A 412 -17.09 0.79 -15.43
N GLY A 413 -16.37 1.59 -14.63
CA GLY A 413 -15.79 2.84 -15.10
C GLY A 413 -15.32 3.77 -13.99
N ASN A 414 -14.37 4.63 -14.34
CA ASN A 414 -13.87 5.70 -13.47
C ASN A 414 -13.96 7.05 -14.20
N ARG A 415 -14.01 8.12 -13.43
CA ARG A 415 -13.89 9.51 -13.90
C ARG A 415 -12.94 10.28 -12.98
N PRO A 416 -12.29 11.36 -13.46
CA PRO A 416 -11.44 12.18 -12.61
C PRO A 416 -12.18 12.74 -11.39
N SER A 417 -11.44 12.98 -10.32
CA SER A 417 -11.99 13.54 -9.08
C SER A 417 -12.67 14.90 -9.31
N HIS A 418 -13.79 15.14 -8.61
CA HIS A 418 -14.51 16.42 -8.60
C HIS A 418 -13.68 17.61 -8.13
N VAL A 419 -12.52 17.38 -7.50
CA VAL A 419 -11.58 18.48 -7.21
C VAL A 419 -11.21 19.25 -8.47
N LEU A 420 -11.20 18.60 -9.65
CA LEU A 420 -10.90 19.28 -10.91
C LEU A 420 -12.00 20.24 -11.36
N SER A 421 -13.27 20.02 -10.99
CA SER A 421 -14.35 20.96 -11.30
C SER A 421 -14.37 22.19 -10.41
N LEU A 422 -13.49 22.25 -9.39
CA LEU A 422 -13.28 23.44 -8.57
C LEU A 422 -12.30 24.43 -9.24
N LEU A 423 -11.65 24.02 -10.33
CA LEU A 423 -10.70 24.83 -11.08
C LEU A 423 -11.43 25.50 -12.24
N ASP A 424 -11.18 26.78 -12.45
CA ASP A 424 -11.60 27.49 -13.66
C ASP A 424 -10.61 27.24 -14.80
N LEU A 425 -10.42 25.95 -15.15
CA LEU A 425 -9.53 25.50 -16.21
C LEU A 425 -10.28 24.60 -17.20
N PRO A 426 -9.95 24.65 -18.50
CA PRO A 426 -10.56 23.77 -19.49
C PRO A 426 -10.35 22.29 -19.13
N LEU A 427 -11.45 21.54 -19.05
CA LEU A 427 -11.44 20.09 -18.89
C LEU A 427 -11.81 19.42 -20.21
N THR A 428 -11.16 18.30 -20.49
CA THR A 428 -11.52 17.43 -21.63
C THR A 428 -12.93 16.87 -21.48
N LYS A 429 -13.48 16.27 -22.55
CA LYS A 429 -14.78 15.55 -22.49
C LYS A 429 -14.84 14.43 -21.43
N ARG A 430 -13.68 13.95 -20.97
CA ARG A 430 -13.55 12.93 -19.90
C ARG A 430 -13.35 13.53 -18.51
N GLY A 431 -13.34 14.85 -18.37
CA GLY A 431 -13.13 15.58 -17.12
C GLY A 431 -11.67 15.69 -16.68
N GLN A 432 -10.71 15.40 -17.56
CA GLN A 432 -9.27 15.47 -17.26
C GLN A 432 -8.69 16.84 -17.65
N LEU A 433 -7.62 17.26 -16.99
CA LEU A 433 -6.81 18.42 -17.40
C LEU A 433 -5.91 18.08 -18.58
N GLU A 434 -5.85 18.97 -19.56
CA GLU A 434 -4.90 18.85 -20.66
C GLU A 434 -3.51 19.28 -20.20
N VAL A 435 -2.51 18.45 -20.48
CA VAL A 435 -1.11 18.73 -20.13
C VAL A 435 -0.19 18.58 -21.32
N ASN A 436 0.91 19.32 -21.31
CA ASN A 436 1.99 19.12 -22.28
C ASN A 436 2.83 17.88 -21.93
N THR A 437 3.84 17.59 -22.74
CA THR A 437 4.75 16.45 -22.53
C THR A 437 5.61 16.57 -21.28
N ALA A 438 5.67 17.74 -20.65
CA ALA A 438 6.31 17.99 -19.36
C ALA A 438 5.33 17.87 -18.17
N LEU A 439 4.07 17.49 -18.40
CA LEU A 439 3.01 17.39 -17.37
C LEU A 439 2.56 18.73 -16.78
N GLN A 440 2.90 19.83 -17.44
CA GLN A 440 2.39 21.16 -17.11
C GLN A 440 0.98 21.30 -17.72
N VAL A 441 0.04 21.86 -16.96
CA VAL A 441 -1.30 22.13 -17.47
C VAL A 441 -1.20 23.22 -18.53
N LEU A 442 -1.87 23.01 -19.67
CA LEU A 442 -1.83 23.96 -20.78
C LEU A 442 -2.30 25.34 -20.34
N HIS A 443 -1.69 26.39 -20.90
CA HIS A 443 -1.98 27.79 -20.57
C HIS A 443 -1.69 28.20 -19.12
N THR A 444 -0.86 27.44 -18.40
CA THR A 444 -0.42 27.78 -17.05
C THR A 444 1.09 27.62 -16.90
N ASP A 445 1.71 28.44 -16.06
CA ASP A 445 3.16 28.38 -15.82
C ASP A 445 3.52 27.56 -14.58
N ASN A 446 2.59 27.44 -13.64
CA ASN A 446 2.86 26.92 -12.30
C ASN A 446 1.94 25.78 -11.86
N ILE A 447 1.03 25.31 -12.72
CA ILE A 447 0.10 24.21 -12.44
C ILE A 447 0.52 22.96 -13.21
N TRP A 448 0.50 21.83 -12.52
CA TRP A 448 0.94 20.53 -13.03
C TRP A 448 -0.11 19.49 -12.71
N ALA A 449 -0.28 18.48 -13.57
CA ALA A 449 -1.22 17.40 -13.33
C ALA A 449 -0.65 16.04 -13.77
N ALA A 450 -0.96 14.99 -13.00
CA ALA A 450 -0.47 13.64 -13.26
C ALA A 450 -1.46 12.57 -12.76
N GLY A 451 -1.31 11.34 -13.26
CA GLY A 451 -2.24 10.24 -13.01
C GLY A 451 -3.58 10.47 -13.68
N ASP A 452 -4.63 9.86 -13.12
CA ASP A 452 -5.97 9.84 -13.73
C ASP A 452 -6.59 11.24 -13.91
N CYS A 453 -6.06 12.27 -13.24
CA CYS A 453 -6.48 13.67 -13.38
C CYS A 453 -6.05 14.32 -14.71
N ALA A 454 -5.02 13.79 -15.37
CA ALA A 454 -4.40 14.41 -16.52
C ALA A 454 -4.60 13.58 -17.80
N GLN A 455 -4.81 14.27 -18.90
CA GLN A 455 -4.71 13.69 -20.23
C GLN A 455 -3.27 13.84 -20.72
N VAL A 456 -2.43 12.86 -20.37
CA VAL A 456 -0.99 12.88 -20.68
C VAL A 456 -0.72 12.35 -22.10
N PRO A 457 -0.05 13.11 -22.98
CA PRO A 457 0.35 12.63 -24.30
C PRO A 457 1.34 11.46 -24.21
N ASP A 458 1.05 10.36 -24.92
CA ASP A 458 1.95 9.22 -25.05
C ASP A 458 2.71 9.29 -26.37
N LEU A 459 3.97 9.73 -26.29
CA LEU A 459 4.86 9.86 -27.44
C LEU A 459 5.26 8.53 -28.09
N THR A 460 4.95 7.38 -27.47
CA THR A 460 5.23 6.06 -28.06
C THR A 460 4.09 5.56 -28.94
N THR A 461 2.85 5.92 -28.64
CA THR A 461 1.66 5.46 -29.36
C THR A 461 0.97 6.55 -30.18
N GLY A 462 1.30 7.83 -29.95
CA GLY A 462 0.61 8.98 -30.53
C GLY A 462 -0.79 9.21 -29.95
N LYS A 463 -1.14 8.49 -28.87
CA LYS A 463 -2.42 8.61 -28.14
C LYS A 463 -2.16 9.24 -26.77
N PHE A 464 -2.99 8.91 -25.79
CA PHE A 464 -2.84 9.34 -24.40
C PHE A 464 -2.50 8.16 -23.51
N ALA A 465 -1.75 8.43 -22.44
CA ALA A 465 -1.38 7.45 -21.44
C ALA A 465 -2.63 6.84 -20.77
N PRO A 466 -2.67 5.51 -20.55
CA PRO A 466 -3.79 4.88 -19.87
C PRO A 466 -3.76 5.16 -18.35
N PRO A 467 -4.93 5.20 -17.68
CA PRO A 467 -5.05 5.48 -16.25
C PRO A 467 -4.63 4.28 -15.40
N THR A 468 -3.32 4.05 -15.26
CA THR A 468 -2.77 2.94 -14.47
C THR A 468 -1.79 3.42 -13.42
N ALA A 469 -1.69 2.69 -12.31
CA ALA A 469 -0.73 2.98 -11.25
C ALA A 469 0.73 3.05 -11.77
N GLN A 470 1.07 2.29 -12.82
CA GLN A 470 2.40 2.31 -13.44
C GLN A 470 2.71 3.64 -14.13
N HIS A 471 1.71 4.25 -14.76
CA HIS A 471 1.80 5.57 -15.38
C HIS A 471 1.81 6.64 -14.31
N ALA A 472 0.80 6.66 -13.43
CA ALA A 472 0.67 7.63 -12.34
C ALA A 472 1.96 7.76 -11.51
N LEU A 473 2.59 6.64 -11.12
CA LEU A 473 3.86 6.65 -10.37
C LEU A 473 4.99 7.34 -11.15
N ARG A 474 5.08 7.14 -12.46
CA ARG A 474 6.16 7.68 -13.29
C ARG A 474 5.89 9.12 -13.72
N GLU A 475 4.64 9.43 -14.02
CA GLU A 475 4.17 10.79 -14.27
C GLU A 475 4.43 11.65 -13.04
N GLY A 476 4.06 11.16 -11.85
CA GLY A 476 4.36 11.83 -10.58
C GLY A 476 5.85 12.14 -10.41
N LYS A 477 6.75 11.20 -10.74
CA LYS A 477 8.20 11.46 -10.70
C LYS A 477 8.64 12.57 -11.64
N VAL A 478 8.09 12.61 -12.86
CA VAL A 478 8.42 13.64 -13.85
C VAL A 478 7.83 14.99 -13.43
N ALA A 479 6.59 15.04 -12.96
CA ALA A 479 5.94 16.25 -12.46
C ALA A 479 6.72 16.84 -11.26
N GLY A 480 7.09 16.01 -10.28
CA GLY A 480 7.90 16.46 -9.15
C GLY A 480 9.28 16.98 -9.57
N TYR A 481 9.93 16.33 -10.54
CA TYR A 481 11.20 16.83 -11.09
C TYR A 481 11.02 18.16 -11.82
N ASN A 482 9.98 18.30 -12.63
CA ASN A 482 9.73 19.48 -13.44
C ASN A 482 9.36 20.69 -12.59
N VAL A 483 8.61 20.50 -11.50
CA VAL A 483 8.36 21.57 -10.51
C VAL A 483 9.67 22.00 -9.84
N ALA A 484 10.50 21.06 -9.40
CA ALA A 484 11.81 21.40 -8.84
C ALA A 484 12.71 22.11 -9.87
N ALA A 485 12.65 21.69 -11.13
CA ALA A 485 13.42 22.29 -12.22
C ALA A 485 12.96 23.72 -12.51
N ALA A 486 11.65 23.96 -12.59
CA ALA A 486 11.08 25.29 -12.75
C ALA A 486 11.50 26.25 -11.61
N LEU A 487 11.47 25.77 -10.36
CA LEU A 487 11.90 26.54 -9.18
C LEU A 487 13.40 26.82 -9.12
N THR A 488 14.23 25.99 -9.75
CA THR A 488 15.70 26.08 -9.67
C THR A 488 16.37 26.46 -10.99
N GLY A 489 15.59 26.83 -12.02
CA GLY A 489 16.10 27.23 -13.33
C GLY A 489 16.76 26.10 -14.14
N LYS A 490 16.35 24.84 -13.91
CA LYS A 490 16.84 23.67 -14.67
C LYS A 490 15.90 23.34 -15.83
N PRO A 491 16.38 22.66 -16.89
CA PRO A 491 15.53 22.24 -17.99
C PRO A 491 14.48 21.21 -17.57
N LEU A 492 13.27 21.33 -18.13
CA LEU A 492 12.18 20.38 -17.91
C LEU A 492 12.44 19.05 -18.64
N LYS A 493 11.92 17.96 -18.06
CA LYS A 493 11.91 16.63 -18.66
C LYS A 493 10.60 16.32 -19.34
N THR A 494 10.69 15.68 -20.49
CA THR A 494 9.56 15.06 -21.16
C THR A 494 9.21 13.70 -20.54
N PHE A 495 7.92 13.45 -20.34
CA PHE A 495 7.41 12.14 -19.95
C PHE A 495 7.40 11.18 -21.14
N LYS A 496 8.01 10.00 -20.95
CA LYS A 496 7.96 8.89 -21.90
C LYS A 496 8.01 7.59 -21.11
N PHE A 497 7.02 6.72 -21.32
CA PHE A 497 6.98 5.43 -20.65
C PHE A 497 6.29 4.38 -21.54
N LYS A 498 6.78 3.15 -21.46
CA LYS A 498 6.18 1.98 -22.08
C LYS A 498 5.78 1.00 -20.98
N THR A 499 4.53 0.57 -20.98
CA THR A 499 4.01 -0.42 -20.02
C THR A 499 4.86 -1.68 -20.01
N LEU A 500 5.23 -2.16 -18.81
CA LEU A 500 6.10 -3.32 -18.64
C LEU A 500 5.34 -4.65 -18.80
N GLY A 501 4.03 -4.60 -18.53
CA GLY A 501 3.14 -5.75 -18.55
C GLY A 501 1.88 -5.48 -17.74
N SER A 502 0.94 -6.42 -17.81
CA SER A 502 -0.36 -6.40 -17.15
C SER A 502 -0.63 -7.77 -16.52
N LEU A 503 -1.20 -7.79 -15.32
CA LEU A 503 -1.49 -9.01 -14.58
C LEU A 503 -2.86 -8.88 -13.93
N ALA A 504 -3.61 -10.00 -13.86
CA ALA A 504 -4.88 -10.11 -13.16
C ALA A 504 -4.89 -11.41 -12.33
N ALA A 505 -5.13 -11.30 -11.02
CA ALA A 505 -5.48 -12.46 -10.21
C ALA A 505 -6.89 -12.96 -10.54
N LEU A 506 -7.09 -14.27 -10.51
CA LEU A 506 -8.39 -14.89 -10.78
C LEU A 506 -9.02 -15.50 -9.52
N GLY A 507 -8.33 -15.44 -8.37
CA GLY A 507 -8.66 -16.26 -7.20
C GLY A 507 -8.11 -17.69 -7.33
N HIS A 508 -8.23 -18.47 -6.26
CA HIS A 508 -7.87 -19.89 -6.16
C HIS A 508 -6.48 -20.22 -6.68
N GLN A 509 -5.51 -19.36 -6.34
CA GLN A 509 -4.10 -19.51 -6.74
C GLN A 509 -3.88 -19.49 -8.27
N LEU A 510 -4.78 -18.86 -9.03
CA LEU A 510 -4.68 -18.67 -10.47
C LEU A 510 -4.55 -17.18 -10.82
N ALA A 511 -3.81 -16.90 -11.88
CA ALA A 511 -3.72 -15.57 -12.47
C ALA A 511 -3.50 -15.66 -13.98
N VAL A 512 -3.59 -14.52 -14.64
CA VAL A 512 -3.12 -14.31 -16.01
C VAL A 512 -2.17 -13.12 -16.02
N ALA A 513 -1.10 -13.24 -16.80
CA ALA A 513 -0.08 -12.21 -16.87
C ALA A 513 0.50 -12.10 -18.28
N GLU A 514 0.70 -10.88 -18.74
CA GLU A 514 1.43 -10.57 -19.95
C GLU A 514 2.59 -9.65 -19.58
N VAL A 515 3.82 -10.16 -19.64
CA VAL A 515 5.02 -9.46 -19.16
C VAL A 515 6.08 -9.49 -20.25
N PHE A 516 6.59 -8.32 -20.65
CA PHE A 516 7.53 -8.17 -21.77
C PHE A 516 7.09 -8.88 -23.07
N GLY A 517 5.77 -8.92 -23.33
CA GLY A 517 5.19 -9.58 -24.50
C GLY A 517 5.08 -11.12 -24.40
N ARG A 518 5.48 -11.72 -23.27
CA ARG A 518 5.28 -13.15 -22.98
C ARG A 518 4.02 -13.34 -22.15
N ARG A 519 3.26 -14.38 -22.48
CA ARG A 519 1.99 -14.73 -21.82
C ARG A 519 2.24 -15.84 -20.79
N PHE A 520 1.68 -15.67 -19.60
CA PHE A 520 1.71 -16.63 -18.52
C PHE A 520 0.29 -16.80 -17.99
N SER A 521 -0.08 -18.02 -17.62
CA SER A 521 -1.39 -18.33 -17.04
C SER A 521 -1.28 -19.36 -15.91
N GLY A 522 -2.35 -19.47 -15.13
CA GLY A 522 -2.49 -20.44 -14.05
C GLY A 522 -1.60 -20.16 -12.84
N PHE A 523 -1.14 -21.23 -12.19
CA PHE A 523 -0.39 -21.15 -10.93
C PHE A 523 0.94 -20.39 -11.06
N PHE A 524 1.69 -20.57 -12.15
CA PHE A 524 2.94 -19.84 -12.35
C PHE A 524 2.72 -18.34 -12.58
N ALA A 525 1.64 -17.97 -13.27
CA ALA A 525 1.26 -16.56 -13.40
C ALA A 525 0.84 -15.97 -12.04
N TRP A 526 0.23 -16.77 -11.17
CA TRP A 526 -0.14 -16.35 -9.82
C TRP A 526 1.08 -16.12 -8.93
N LEU A 527 2.08 -17.01 -8.98
CA LEU A 527 3.37 -16.77 -8.31
C LEU A 527 4.05 -15.51 -8.83
N LEU A 528 4.02 -15.28 -10.16
CA LEU A 528 4.54 -14.06 -10.77
C LEU A 528 3.79 -12.81 -10.30
N TRP A 529 2.46 -12.88 -10.22
CA TRP A 529 1.60 -11.82 -9.69
C TRP A 529 1.98 -11.50 -8.23
N ARG A 530 2.04 -12.50 -7.35
CA ARG A 530 2.42 -12.32 -5.93
C ARG A 530 3.83 -11.72 -5.82
N GLY A 531 4.82 -12.28 -6.53
CA GLY A 531 6.19 -11.78 -6.50
C GLY A 531 6.33 -10.33 -6.99
N ILE A 532 5.67 -9.98 -8.10
CA ILE A 532 5.71 -8.62 -8.64
C ILE A 532 5.04 -7.63 -7.68
N TYR A 533 3.84 -7.93 -7.16
CA TYR A 533 3.14 -6.98 -6.30
C TYR A 533 3.75 -6.86 -4.90
N LEU A 534 4.30 -7.95 -4.36
CA LEU A 534 5.12 -7.91 -3.16
C LEU A 534 6.30 -6.95 -3.34
N SER A 535 7.06 -7.09 -4.43
CA SER A 535 8.22 -6.22 -4.69
C SER A 535 7.85 -4.74 -4.87
N LYS A 536 6.60 -4.43 -5.23
CA LYS A 536 6.08 -3.06 -5.42
C LYS A 536 5.55 -2.42 -4.13
N LEU A 537 5.46 -3.15 -3.02
CA LEU A 537 5.16 -2.52 -1.73
C LEU A 537 6.33 -1.65 -1.28
N PRO A 538 6.06 -0.45 -0.72
CA PRO A 538 7.09 0.57 -0.56
C PRO A 538 8.09 0.32 0.57
N THR A 539 7.74 -0.50 1.57
CA THR A 539 8.61 -0.79 2.71
C THR A 539 8.76 -2.29 2.94
N LEU A 540 9.94 -2.71 3.38
CA LEU A 540 10.23 -4.11 3.71
C LEU A 540 9.29 -4.64 4.80
N GLN A 541 8.92 -3.79 5.76
CA GLN A 541 7.95 -4.15 6.79
C GLN A 541 6.59 -4.55 6.19
N LYS A 542 6.09 -3.79 5.21
CA LYS A 542 4.82 -4.13 4.53
C LYS A 542 4.98 -5.39 3.68
N GLN A 543 6.12 -5.56 3.01
CA GLN A 543 6.43 -6.79 2.27
C GLN A 543 6.38 -8.03 3.17
N VAL A 544 7.08 -8.01 4.32
CA VAL A 544 7.08 -9.16 5.24
C VAL A 544 5.68 -9.44 5.78
N ARG A 545 4.91 -8.40 6.15
CA ARG A 545 3.53 -8.59 6.66
C ARG A 545 2.61 -9.22 5.62
N VAL A 546 2.63 -8.74 4.38
CA VAL A 546 1.85 -9.32 3.28
C VAL A 546 2.31 -10.75 2.96
N LEU A 547 3.61 -11.01 2.98
CA LEU A 547 4.14 -12.36 2.78
C LEU A 547 3.64 -13.32 3.86
N LEU A 548 3.60 -12.88 5.12
CA LEU A 548 3.06 -13.67 6.23
C LEU A 548 1.56 -13.90 6.08
N ASP A 549 0.77 -12.87 5.75
CA ASP A 549 -0.67 -13.03 5.46
C ASP A 549 -0.89 -14.12 4.40
N TRP A 550 -0.16 -14.06 3.29
CA TRP A 550 -0.24 -15.03 2.21
C TRP A 550 0.22 -16.44 2.57
N ILE A 551 1.15 -16.60 3.51
CA ILE A 551 1.56 -17.91 4.03
C ILE A 551 0.43 -18.46 4.90
N LEU A 552 -0.12 -17.63 5.80
CA LEU A 552 -1.20 -18.04 6.70
C LEU A 552 -2.48 -18.39 5.93
N ASP A 553 -2.82 -17.63 4.89
CA ASP A 553 -3.94 -17.86 3.97
C ASP A 553 -3.91 -19.25 3.31
N VAL A 554 -2.73 -19.88 3.17
CA VAL A 554 -2.62 -21.25 2.65
C VAL A 554 -2.99 -22.31 3.71
N PHE A 555 -2.75 -22.03 4.98
CA PHE A 555 -2.90 -23.00 6.07
C PHE A 555 -4.18 -22.81 6.89
N PHE A 556 -4.78 -21.62 6.85
CA PHE A 556 -5.94 -21.26 7.67
C PHE A 556 -7.09 -20.77 6.79
N PRO A 557 -8.35 -21.09 7.15
CA PRO A 557 -9.51 -20.58 6.44
C PRO A 557 -9.62 -19.05 6.60
N PRO A 558 -10.34 -18.37 5.69
CA PRO A 558 -10.60 -16.94 5.77
C PRO A 558 -11.25 -16.52 7.09
N ASP A 559 -10.93 -15.32 7.57
CA ASP A 559 -11.56 -14.75 8.75
C ASP A 559 -12.98 -14.24 8.43
N ILE A 560 -13.97 -14.80 9.13
CA ILE A 560 -15.39 -14.48 8.96
C ILE A 560 -15.92 -13.44 9.95
N VAL A 561 -15.05 -12.78 10.73
CA VAL A 561 -15.50 -11.76 11.67
C VAL A 561 -16.09 -10.54 10.95
N GLN A 562 -17.36 -10.28 11.24
CA GLN A 562 -18.06 -9.05 10.83
C GLN A 562 -17.61 -7.89 11.74
N THR A 563 -16.87 -6.95 11.14
CA THR A 563 -16.34 -5.74 11.80
C THR A 563 -17.24 -4.52 11.63
N ILE A 564 -18.27 -4.60 10.78
CA ILE A 564 -19.24 -3.53 10.53
C ILE A 564 -20.64 -4.03 10.84
N ASN A 565 -21.32 -3.42 11.81
CA ASN A 565 -22.70 -3.75 12.15
C ASN A 565 -23.69 -2.96 11.26
N PHE A 566 -24.20 -3.60 10.19
CA PHE A 566 -25.16 -2.97 9.29
C PHE A 566 -26.53 -2.75 9.95
N SER A 567 -26.97 -3.66 10.82
CA SER A 567 -28.25 -3.53 11.52
C SER A 567 -28.33 -2.28 12.41
N GLN A 568 -27.20 -1.89 13.01
CA GLN A 568 -27.12 -0.65 13.79
C GLN A 568 -27.25 0.58 12.88
N LYS A 569 -26.56 0.60 11.73
CA LYS A 569 -26.68 1.69 10.75
C LYS A 569 -28.11 1.83 10.22
N GLU A 570 -28.77 0.72 9.92
CA GLU A 570 -30.18 0.71 9.49
C GLU A 570 -31.10 1.29 10.58
N ARG A 571 -30.92 0.89 11.85
CA ARG A 571 -31.68 1.43 12.99
C ARG A 571 -31.42 2.92 13.22
N GLU A 572 -30.19 3.38 13.09
CA GLU A 572 -29.83 4.80 13.21
C GLU A 572 -30.46 5.64 12.09
N GLN A 573 -30.41 5.15 10.84
CA GLN A 573 -31.08 5.80 9.72
C GLN A 573 -32.60 5.86 9.90
N GLN A 574 -33.22 4.78 10.38
CA GLN A 574 -34.65 4.76 10.70
C GLN A 574 -35.01 5.72 11.84
N ARG A 575 -34.19 5.82 12.89
CA ARG A 575 -34.38 6.79 13.98
C ARG A 575 -34.30 8.23 13.47
N VAL A 576 -33.29 8.56 12.67
CA VAL A 576 -33.13 9.90 12.08
C VAL A 576 -34.32 10.25 11.17
N MET A 577 -34.83 9.30 10.38
CA MET A 577 -36.04 9.52 9.56
C MET A 577 -37.30 9.70 10.41
N THR A 578 -37.43 8.96 11.51
CA THR A 578 -38.60 9.03 12.40
C THR A 578 -38.60 10.32 13.22
N GLU A 579 -37.44 10.76 13.72
CA GLU A 579 -37.27 12.01 14.46
C GLU A 579 -37.32 13.25 13.54
N GLY A 580 -36.82 13.14 12.31
CA GLY A 580 -36.89 14.20 11.29
C GLY A 580 -38.30 14.51 10.80
N ASN A 581 -39.20 13.52 10.77
CA ASN A 581 -40.61 13.70 10.46
C ASN A 581 -41.46 14.17 11.66
N GLY A 582 -40.90 14.20 12.88
CA GLY A 582 -41.60 14.60 14.10
C GLY A 582 -41.60 16.11 14.40
N ARG A 583 -40.99 16.95 13.55
CA ARG A 583 -41.02 18.42 13.68
C ARG A 583 -41.82 19.06 12.55
N SER A 584 -43.14 18.90 12.61
CA SER A 584 -44.05 19.89 12.01
C SER A 584 -44.26 21.02 13.03
N PRO A 585 -44.27 22.30 12.62
CA PRO A 585 -44.41 23.42 13.55
C PRO A 585 -45.87 23.52 14.02
N GLU A 586 -46.21 22.85 15.11
CA GLU A 586 -47.41 23.16 15.86
C GLU A 586 -47.21 24.47 16.64
N VAL A 587 -47.75 25.52 16.04
CA VAL A 587 -48.60 26.55 16.68
C VAL A 587 -48.37 26.74 18.18
N GLN A 588 -47.72 27.85 18.54
CA GLN A 588 -48.12 28.61 19.73
C GLN A 588 -48.44 30.04 19.31
N ALA A 589 -49.73 30.33 19.39
CA ALA A 589 -50.32 31.66 19.40
C ALA A 589 -50.05 32.37 20.73
#